data_AF-A0A0N1BR01-F1
#
_entry.id   AF-A0A0N1BR01-F1
#
_cell.length_a   1.000
_cell.length_b   1.000
_cell.length_c   1.000
_cell.angle_alpha   90.00
_cell.angle_beta   90.00
_cell.angle_gamma   90.00
#
_symmetry.space_group_name_H-M   'P 1'
#
loop_
_entity.id
_entity.type
_entity.pdbx_description
1 polymer ?
#
loop_
_entity_poly.entity_id
_entity_poly.type
_entity_poly.pdbx_seq_one_letter_code
_entity_poly.pdbx_strand_id
1 'polypeptide(L)'
;MISLILAALLAAPAPQAVQATLQSCAMEGGRWVCRYAVPDIEIVPLPGDNIVADAPAAVLTGGEAPSAAEIEPAPPVTTVPAAPERRTITLDAGILTEGEARLVARCADAPWYAICLPDDRRAARTLKEKQDAFEVVRRTVTSRLAEDDCDGAVKAALDGGYLDFAGQVRAFCQGGAAAAASGED
;
A
#
# COMPACT_ATOMS: atom_id res chain seq x y z
N MET A 1 -9.46 34.36 -46.88
CA MET A 1 -10.48 34.36 -45.81
C MET A 1 -11.02 32.95 -45.62
N ILE A 2 -10.28 32.05 -44.96
CA ILE A 2 -10.79 30.77 -44.40
C ILE A 2 -9.96 30.52 -43.14
N SER A 3 -10.17 31.40 -42.15
CA SER A 3 -9.76 31.21 -40.76
C SER A 3 -11.04 30.90 -39.97
N LEU A 4 -10.88 30.14 -38.87
CA LEU A 4 -11.88 29.88 -37.81
C LEU A 4 -12.74 28.61 -37.97
N ILE A 5 -12.12 27.42 -37.97
CA ILE A 5 -12.77 26.20 -37.46
C ILE A 5 -11.76 25.40 -36.61
N LEU A 6 -11.08 26.07 -35.68
CA LEU A 6 -10.06 25.46 -34.81
C LEU A 6 -10.17 26.02 -33.39
N ALA A 7 -11.32 25.83 -32.71
CA ALA A 7 -11.48 26.31 -31.32
C ALA A 7 -12.61 25.67 -30.49
N ALA A 8 -13.15 24.48 -30.81
CA ALA A 8 -14.39 24.01 -30.15
C ALA A 8 -14.37 22.59 -29.55
N LEU A 9 -13.20 22.00 -29.24
CA LEU A 9 -13.13 20.65 -28.67
C LEU A 9 -12.32 20.51 -27.36
N LEU A 10 -12.00 21.61 -26.68
CA LEU A 10 -11.32 21.60 -25.38
C LEU A 10 -12.20 22.21 -24.29
N ALA A 11 -13.17 21.43 -23.81
CA ALA A 11 -13.82 21.66 -22.53
C ALA A 11 -14.46 20.35 -22.01
N ALA A 12 -13.64 19.34 -21.76
CA ALA A 12 -14.04 18.29 -20.83
C ALA A 12 -13.89 18.85 -19.40
N PRO A 13 -14.92 18.81 -18.55
CA PRO A 13 -14.79 19.27 -17.17
C PRO A 13 -13.81 18.35 -16.44
N ALA A 14 -12.67 18.89 -16.01
CA ALA A 14 -11.78 18.21 -15.09
C ALA A 14 -12.54 17.89 -13.79
N PRO A 15 -12.28 16.75 -13.12
CA PRO A 15 -12.81 16.50 -11.78
C PRO A 15 -12.29 17.60 -10.87
N GLN A 16 -13.21 18.41 -10.38
CA GLN A 16 -12.91 19.54 -9.51
C GLN A 16 -12.58 18.94 -8.15
N ALA A 17 -11.30 18.67 -7.90
CA ALA A 17 -10.84 18.32 -6.56
C ALA A 17 -11.14 19.53 -5.67
N VAL A 18 -12.18 19.41 -4.84
CA VAL A 18 -12.59 20.45 -3.91
C VAL A 18 -11.50 20.59 -2.85
N GLN A 19 -10.69 21.65 -2.96
CA GLN A 19 -9.63 21.93 -2.00
C GLN A 19 -10.20 22.80 -0.88
N ALA A 20 -10.18 22.28 0.35
CA ALA A 20 -10.47 23.07 1.54
C ALA A 20 -9.45 24.21 1.66
N THR A 21 -9.92 25.45 1.70
CA THR A 21 -9.03 26.61 1.82
C THR A 21 -8.76 26.89 3.28
N LEU A 22 -7.48 26.94 3.66
CA LEU A 22 -7.05 27.32 5.00
C LEU A 22 -7.42 28.79 5.27
N GLN A 23 -8.28 29.04 6.26
CA GLN A 23 -8.72 30.40 6.58
C GLN A 23 -7.80 31.06 7.60
N SER A 24 -7.45 30.35 8.66
CA SER A 24 -6.55 30.87 9.70
C SER A 24 -5.95 29.74 10.51
N CYS A 25 -4.74 29.95 11.02
CA CYS A 25 -4.18 29.15 12.10
C CYS A 25 -3.86 30.10 13.25
N ALA A 26 -4.37 29.78 14.45
CA ALA A 26 -4.10 30.54 15.66
C ALA A 26 -3.66 29.60 16.78
N MET A 27 -2.85 30.11 17.70
CA MET A 27 -2.41 29.35 18.86
C MET A 27 -3.43 29.56 19.99
N GLU A 28 -4.26 28.56 20.26
CA GLU A 28 -5.27 28.58 21.32
C GLU A 28 -4.87 27.54 22.39
N GLY A 29 -4.63 27.98 23.64
CA GLY A 29 -4.31 27.07 24.75
C GLY A 29 -3.01 26.27 24.58
N GLY A 30 -2.01 26.84 23.90
CA GLY A 30 -0.72 26.19 23.66
C GLY A 30 -0.69 25.20 22.49
N ARG A 31 -1.79 25.09 21.71
CA ARG A 31 -1.83 24.27 20.49
C ARG A 31 -2.22 25.12 19.27
N TRP A 32 -1.67 24.76 18.11
CA TRP A 32 -2.08 25.34 16.83
C TRP A 32 -3.43 24.79 16.41
N VAL A 33 -4.40 25.68 16.22
CA VAL A 33 -5.72 25.36 15.69
C VAL A 33 -5.88 26.04 14.34
N CYS A 34 -6.01 25.23 13.29
CA CYS A 34 -6.24 25.69 11.93
C CYS A 34 -7.72 25.52 11.56
N ARG A 35 -8.34 26.60 11.10
CA ARG A 35 -9.72 26.65 10.63
C ARG A 35 -9.71 26.58 9.11
N TYR A 36 -10.47 25.65 8.56
CA TYR A 36 -10.61 25.45 7.12
C TYR A 36 -12.05 25.75 6.72
N ALA A 37 -12.23 26.44 5.60
CA ALA A 37 -13.52 26.53 4.94
C ALA A 37 -13.62 25.43 3.89
N VAL A 38 -14.66 24.61 4.04
CA VAL A 38 -15.09 23.66 3.03
C VAL A 38 -16.23 24.35 2.26
N PRO A 39 -16.11 24.56 0.95
CA PRO A 39 -17.20 25.15 0.17
C PRO A 39 -18.37 24.15 0.08
N ASP A 40 -19.60 24.68 0.12
CA ASP A 40 -20.81 23.89 -0.10
C ASP A 40 -20.83 23.32 -1.52
N ILE A 41 -20.99 22.01 -1.62
CA ILE A 41 -21.07 21.29 -2.90
C ILE A 41 -22.55 21.13 -3.23
N GLU A 42 -23.01 21.80 -4.28
CA GLU A 42 -24.31 21.50 -4.87
C GLU A 42 -24.15 20.33 -5.84
N ILE A 43 -24.52 19.13 -5.39
CA ILE A 43 -24.52 17.93 -6.23
C ILE A 43 -25.73 18.06 -7.16
N VAL A 44 -25.51 18.58 -8.36
CA VAL A 44 -26.53 18.58 -9.43
C VAL A 44 -26.74 17.12 -9.85
N PRO A 45 -27.90 16.50 -9.57
CA PRO A 45 -28.17 15.15 -10.04
C PRO A 45 -28.30 15.21 -11.56
N LEU A 46 -27.44 14.49 -12.28
CA LEU A 46 -27.70 14.22 -13.68
C LEU A 46 -28.97 13.35 -13.75
N PRO A 47 -29.97 13.69 -14.59
CA PRO A 47 -31.14 12.86 -14.73
C PRO A 47 -30.76 11.56 -15.45
N GLY A 48 -30.61 10.48 -14.67
CA GLY A 48 -30.46 9.13 -15.21
C GLY A 48 -29.34 8.31 -14.60
N ASP A 49 -29.29 8.15 -13.28
CA ASP A 49 -28.70 6.93 -12.70
C ASP A 49 -29.30 6.65 -11.32
N ASN A 50 -30.09 5.59 -11.24
CA ASN A 50 -30.57 5.02 -9.98
C ASN A 50 -29.41 4.26 -9.34
N ILE A 51 -28.49 4.96 -8.69
CA ILE A 51 -27.52 4.33 -7.80
C ILE A 51 -27.95 4.64 -6.37
N VAL A 52 -28.44 3.58 -5.73
CA VAL A 52 -28.75 3.50 -4.31
C VAL A 52 -27.48 3.86 -3.53
N ALA A 53 -27.42 5.10 -3.08
CA ALA A 53 -26.56 5.49 -1.98
C ALA A 53 -27.30 5.10 -0.69
N ASP A 54 -26.91 3.98 -0.10
CA ASP A 54 -27.16 3.77 1.32
C ASP A 54 -26.00 3.01 1.97
N ALA A 55 -25.33 3.71 2.86
CA ALA A 55 -24.53 3.15 3.94
C ALA A 55 -24.63 4.15 5.10
N PRO A 56 -24.52 3.75 6.39
CA PRO A 56 -24.42 2.39 6.95
C PRO A 56 -25.34 2.15 8.17
N ALA A 57 -25.62 0.87 8.51
CA ALA A 57 -25.96 0.51 9.90
C ALA A 57 -25.66 -0.97 10.18
N ALA A 58 -24.81 -1.21 11.19
CA ALA A 58 -24.57 -2.52 11.78
C ALA A 58 -25.76 -2.93 12.67
N VAL A 59 -26.29 -4.15 12.50
CA VAL A 59 -27.05 -4.87 13.55
C VAL A 59 -26.77 -6.38 13.43
N LEU A 60 -26.26 -6.93 14.54
CA LEU A 60 -26.11 -8.36 14.86
C LEU A 60 -27.47 -9.04 15.05
N THR A 61 -27.60 -10.30 14.61
CA THR A 61 -28.52 -11.42 15.00
C THR A 61 -28.96 -12.12 13.71
N GLY A 62 -28.85 -13.44 13.48
CA GLY A 62 -28.89 -14.61 14.35
C GLY A 62 -29.96 -15.56 13.80
N GLY A 63 -29.64 -16.85 13.60
CA GLY A 63 -30.59 -17.92 13.25
C GLY A 63 -30.57 -18.31 11.76
N GLU A 64 -29.82 -19.33 11.31
CA GLU A 64 -30.03 -20.79 11.45
C GLU A 64 -31.03 -21.38 10.41
N ALA A 65 -30.44 -22.03 9.40
CA ALA A 65 -30.71 -23.30 8.68
C ALA A 65 -32.11 -24.00 8.82
N PRO A 66 -32.56 -24.92 7.91
CA PRO A 66 -31.68 -25.94 7.30
C PRO A 66 -32.04 -26.61 5.94
N SER A 67 -31.05 -27.41 5.48
CA SER A 67 -31.14 -28.75 4.85
C SER A 67 -31.54 -28.95 3.38
N ALA A 68 -30.60 -29.51 2.59
CA ALA A 68 -30.69 -30.78 1.82
C ALA A 68 -29.46 -30.85 0.87
N ALA A 69 -28.38 -31.55 1.21
CA ALA A 69 -28.13 -32.97 0.91
C ALA A 69 -27.97 -33.28 -0.60
N GLU A 70 -26.72 -33.44 -1.05
CA GLU A 70 -26.33 -34.51 -1.99
C GLU A 70 -24.81 -34.76 -1.83
N ILE A 71 -24.46 -36.02 -1.59
CA ILE A 71 -23.10 -36.52 -1.34
C ILE A 71 -22.72 -37.38 -2.55
N GLU A 72 -21.60 -37.09 -3.21
CA GLU A 72 -20.89 -38.07 -4.05
C GLU A 72 -19.36 -37.97 -3.80
N PRO A 73 -18.65 -39.08 -3.55
CA PRO A 73 -17.28 -39.05 -3.01
C PRO A 73 -16.19 -39.05 -4.10
N ALA A 74 -15.16 -38.21 -3.94
CA ALA A 74 -13.92 -38.24 -4.71
C ALA A 74 -12.74 -38.79 -3.86
N PRO A 75 -11.75 -39.48 -4.47
CA PRO A 75 -10.79 -40.35 -3.77
C PRO A 75 -9.72 -39.62 -2.93
N PRO A 76 -9.06 -40.31 -1.98
CA PRO A 76 -8.22 -39.69 -0.96
C PRO A 76 -6.93 -39.09 -1.55
N VAL A 77 -6.75 -37.80 -1.36
CA VAL A 77 -5.47 -37.12 -1.65
C VAL A 77 -4.49 -37.50 -0.55
N THR A 78 -3.42 -38.18 -0.96
CA THR A 78 -2.27 -38.54 -0.14
C THR A 78 -1.71 -37.32 0.60
N THR A 79 -1.77 -37.37 1.93
CA THR A 79 -1.06 -36.44 2.81
C THR A 79 0.44 -36.68 2.70
N VAL A 80 1.10 -35.88 1.87
CA VAL A 80 2.55 -35.70 1.96
C VAL A 80 2.81 -34.90 3.24
N PRO A 81 3.66 -35.36 4.18
CA PRO A 81 4.02 -34.55 5.33
C PRO A 81 4.75 -33.31 4.83
N ALA A 82 4.19 -32.14 5.12
CA ALA A 82 4.82 -30.85 4.92
C ALA A 82 6.20 -30.89 5.62
N ALA A 83 7.26 -30.75 4.83
CA ALA A 83 8.59 -30.53 5.33
C ALA A 83 8.57 -29.32 6.30
N PRO A 84 9.39 -29.32 7.36
CA PRO A 84 9.39 -28.23 8.33
C PRO A 84 9.60 -26.92 7.60
N GLU A 85 8.58 -26.09 7.69
CA GLU A 85 8.54 -24.72 7.23
C GLU A 85 9.76 -24.02 7.83
N ARG A 86 10.84 -23.91 7.04
CA ARG A 86 11.87 -22.92 7.33
C ARG A 86 11.08 -21.63 7.44
N ARG A 87 11.06 -21.03 8.63
CA ARG A 87 10.63 -19.65 8.83
C ARG A 87 11.62 -18.77 8.06
N THR A 88 11.50 -18.74 6.74
CA THR A 88 11.91 -17.61 5.95
C THR A 88 10.96 -16.52 6.39
N ILE A 89 11.43 -15.69 7.32
CA ILE A 89 10.75 -14.46 7.67
C ILE A 89 10.70 -13.68 6.36
N THR A 90 9.56 -13.73 5.67
CA THR A 90 9.28 -12.85 4.55
C THR A 90 9.09 -11.47 5.17
N LEU A 91 10.21 -10.79 5.39
CA LEU A 91 10.31 -9.35 5.65
C LEU A 91 9.95 -8.63 4.34
N ASP A 92 8.76 -8.92 3.80
CA ASP A 92 8.45 -8.76 2.38
C ASP A 92 7.01 -8.29 2.18
N ALA A 93 6.67 -7.20 2.86
CA ALA A 93 5.77 -6.22 2.29
C ALA A 93 6.66 -5.11 1.75
N GLY A 94 7.27 -5.35 0.58
CA GLY A 94 8.07 -4.33 -0.09
C GLY A 94 7.36 -2.98 -0.12
N ILE A 95 8.11 -1.89 -0.29
CA ILE A 95 7.57 -0.52 -0.18
C ILE A 95 6.50 -0.14 -1.23
N LEU A 96 6.22 -1.03 -2.19
CA LEU A 96 5.32 -0.81 -3.30
C LEU A 96 3.99 -1.54 -3.07
N THR A 97 2.89 -0.86 -3.40
CA THR A 97 1.59 -1.53 -3.53
C THR A 97 1.59 -2.50 -4.72
N GLU A 98 0.66 -3.45 -4.74
CA GLU A 98 0.58 -4.43 -5.83
C GLU A 98 0.39 -3.77 -7.21
N GLY A 99 -0.37 -2.68 -7.27
CA GLY A 99 -0.56 -1.90 -8.50
C GLY A 99 0.73 -1.24 -8.99
N GLU A 100 1.51 -0.67 -8.07
CA GLU A 100 2.81 -0.05 -8.36
C GLU A 100 3.84 -1.08 -8.79
N ALA A 101 3.89 -2.24 -8.12
CA ALA A 101 4.78 -3.33 -8.50
C ALA A 101 4.49 -3.83 -9.93
N ARG A 102 3.20 -3.97 -10.29
CA ARG A 102 2.79 -4.32 -11.67
C ARG A 102 3.16 -3.24 -12.67
N LEU A 103 3.08 -1.97 -12.31
CA LEU A 103 3.48 -0.85 -13.16
C LEU A 103 4.99 -0.85 -13.42
N VAL A 104 5.80 -1.04 -12.37
CA VAL A 104 7.26 -1.19 -12.46
C VAL A 104 7.62 -2.35 -13.38
N ALA A 105 7.06 -3.54 -13.14
CA ALA A 105 7.35 -4.74 -13.91
C ALA A 105 7.02 -4.60 -15.42
N ARG A 106 5.97 -3.85 -15.76
CA ARG A 106 5.57 -3.64 -17.15
C ARG A 106 6.29 -2.49 -17.85
N CYS A 107 6.60 -1.40 -17.13
CA CYS A 107 6.93 -0.12 -17.76
C CYS A 107 8.30 0.46 -17.37
N ALA A 108 8.96 0.01 -16.31
CA ALA A 108 10.22 0.61 -15.85
C ALA A 108 11.38 0.38 -16.85
N ASP A 109 11.52 -0.85 -17.34
CA ASP A 109 12.58 -1.25 -18.29
C ASP A 109 12.03 -1.54 -19.70
N ALA A 110 10.78 -1.13 -19.95
CA ALA A 110 10.10 -1.48 -21.17
C ALA A 110 10.75 -0.78 -22.38
N PRO A 111 11.02 -1.49 -23.48
CA PRO A 111 11.60 -0.89 -24.67
C PRO A 111 10.62 0.11 -25.30
N TRP A 112 11.10 0.99 -26.17
CA TRP A 112 10.32 2.11 -26.74
C TRP A 112 9.02 1.67 -27.45
N TYR A 113 8.93 0.42 -27.92
CA TYR A 113 7.76 -0.14 -28.57
C TYR A 113 6.70 -0.71 -27.61
N ALA A 114 6.97 -0.77 -26.31
CA ALA A 114 5.99 -1.21 -25.31
C ALA A 114 4.88 -0.17 -25.14
N ILE A 115 3.64 -0.64 -25.00
CA ILE A 115 2.42 0.17 -24.79
C ILE A 115 2.39 0.69 -23.34
N CYS A 116 3.31 1.59 -23.02
CA CYS A 116 3.35 2.34 -21.77
C CYS A 116 3.36 3.83 -22.11
N LEU A 117 2.47 4.60 -21.47
CA LEU A 117 2.44 6.05 -21.65
C LEU A 117 3.77 6.67 -21.16
N PRO A 118 4.18 7.83 -21.67
CA PRO A 118 5.39 8.52 -21.21
C PRO A 118 5.37 8.81 -19.70
N ASP A 119 4.21 9.12 -19.14
CA ASP A 119 4.03 9.38 -17.70
C ASP A 119 4.15 8.10 -16.88
N ASP A 120 3.55 7.00 -17.33
CA ASP A 120 3.69 5.68 -16.71
C ASP A 120 5.15 5.22 -16.67
N ARG A 121 5.92 5.49 -17.73
CA ARG A 121 7.36 5.19 -17.78
C ARG A 121 8.17 6.02 -16.78
N ARG A 122 7.77 7.27 -16.51
CA ARG A 122 8.43 8.11 -15.51
C ARG A 122 8.08 7.62 -14.11
N ALA A 123 6.79 7.42 -13.84
CA ALA A 123 6.30 6.90 -12.57
C ALA A 123 6.92 5.53 -12.25
N ALA A 124 6.94 4.60 -13.21
CA ALA A 124 7.55 3.28 -13.05
C ALA A 124 9.04 3.37 -12.72
N ARG A 125 9.80 4.27 -13.36
CA ARG A 125 11.23 4.46 -13.04
C ARG A 125 11.44 5.03 -11.66
N THR A 126 10.67 6.05 -11.26
CA THR A 126 10.75 6.59 -9.89
C THR A 126 10.39 5.53 -8.85
N LEU A 127 9.39 4.70 -9.09
CA LEU A 127 9.01 3.61 -8.18
C LEU A 127 10.09 2.53 -8.10
N LYS A 128 10.69 2.18 -9.25
CA LYS A 128 11.83 1.25 -9.32
C LYS A 128 13.02 1.78 -8.53
N GLU A 129 13.39 3.04 -8.70
CA GLU A 129 14.51 3.66 -7.95
C GLU A 129 14.28 3.60 -6.44
N LYS A 130 13.05 3.85 -5.98
CA LYS A 130 12.69 3.71 -4.56
C LYS A 130 12.84 2.25 -4.08
N GLN A 131 12.39 1.29 -4.88
CA GLN A 131 12.50 -0.13 -4.57
C GLN A 131 13.98 -0.56 -4.51
N ASP A 132 14.78 -0.16 -5.48
CA ASP A 132 16.21 -0.46 -5.52
C ASP A 132 16.94 0.15 -4.30
N ALA A 133 16.57 1.37 -3.90
CA ALA A 133 17.10 1.99 -2.68
C ALA A 133 16.74 1.19 -1.42
N PHE A 134 15.49 0.73 -1.32
CA PHE A 134 15.05 -0.12 -0.21
C PHE A 134 15.81 -1.45 -0.19
N GLU A 135 16.03 -2.08 -1.34
CA GLU A 135 16.78 -3.34 -1.45
C GLU A 135 18.25 -3.21 -1.03
N VAL A 136 18.88 -2.04 -1.26
CA VAL A 136 20.24 -1.77 -0.75
C VAL A 136 20.24 -1.72 0.78
N VAL A 137 19.27 -1.02 1.38
CA VAL A 137 19.14 -0.95 2.83
C VAL A 137 18.82 -2.33 3.41
N ARG A 138 17.88 -3.05 2.82
CA ARG A 138 17.50 -4.40 3.24
C ARG A 138 18.71 -5.33 3.27
N ARG A 139 19.52 -5.35 2.21
CA ARG A 139 20.76 -6.15 2.17
C ARG A 139 21.73 -5.78 3.29
N THR A 140 21.93 -4.48 3.51
CA THR A 140 22.80 -3.97 4.58
C THR A 140 22.33 -4.42 5.96
N VAL A 141 21.03 -4.28 6.22
CA VAL A 141 20.38 -4.70 7.46
C VAL A 141 20.49 -6.21 7.65
N THR A 142 20.24 -7.00 6.61
CA THR A 142 20.37 -8.46 6.70
C THR A 142 21.80 -8.91 6.95
N SER A 143 22.80 -8.21 6.40
CA SER A 143 24.22 -8.49 6.67
C SER A 143 24.56 -8.21 8.13
N ARG A 144 24.10 -7.07 8.67
CA ARG A 144 24.30 -6.70 10.09
C ARG A 144 23.62 -7.67 11.04
N LEU A 145 22.40 -8.10 10.72
CA LEU A 145 21.69 -9.12 11.50
C LEU A 145 22.40 -10.48 11.48
N ALA A 146 23.06 -10.84 10.37
CA ALA A 146 23.85 -12.07 10.30
C ALA A 146 25.14 -12.00 11.15
N GLU A 147 25.63 -10.79 11.43
CA GLU A 147 26.76 -10.50 12.33
C GLU A 147 26.32 -10.31 13.79
N ASP A 148 25.04 -10.53 14.11
CA ASP A 148 24.42 -10.29 15.43
C ASP A 148 24.47 -8.81 15.88
N ASP A 149 24.75 -7.89 14.95
CA ASP A 149 24.78 -6.44 15.19
C ASP A 149 23.38 -5.82 15.03
N CYS A 150 22.55 -6.04 16.05
CA CYS A 150 21.17 -5.55 16.09
C CYS A 150 21.08 -4.01 16.10
N ASP A 151 21.96 -3.32 16.82
CA ASP A 151 21.96 -1.86 16.88
C ASP A 151 22.38 -1.25 15.54
N GLY A 152 23.40 -1.81 14.89
CA GLY A 152 23.82 -1.42 13.55
C GLY A 152 22.76 -1.69 12.49
N ALA A 153 22.02 -2.79 12.59
CA ALA A 153 20.91 -3.12 11.71
C ALA A 153 19.76 -2.10 11.83
N VAL A 154 19.33 -1.76 13.05
CA VAL A 154 18.28 -0.75 13.27
C VAL A 154 18.74 0.62 12.78
N LYS A 155 19.99 0.99 13.06
CA LYS A 155 20.56 2.25 12.59
C LYS A 155 20.56 2.34 11.06
N ALA A 156 20.98 1.29 10.35
CA ALA A 156 20.98 1.27 8.89
C ALA A 156 19.57 1.42 8.30
N ALA A 157 18.54 0.83 8.93
CA ALA A 157 17.15 1.02 8.52
C ALA A 157 16.66 2.47 8.73
N LEU A 158 17.02 3.10 9.85
CA LEU A 158 16.67 4.49 10.16
C LEU A 158 17.40 5.50 9.27
N ASP A 159 18.68 5.28 8.99
CA ASP A 159 19.48 6.11 8.09
C ASP A 159 18.91 6.06 6.65
N GLY A 160 18.25 4.95 6.28
CA GLY A 160 17.49 4.81 5.02
C GLY A 160 16.10 5.46 5.03
N GLY A 161 15.63 5.99 6.16
CA GLY A 161 14.30 6.60 6.30
C GLY A 161 13.12 5.62 6.39
N TYR A 162 13.39 4.32 6.56
CA TYR A 162 12.35 3.29 6.60
C TYR A 162 11.96 2.95 8.05
N LEU A 163 11.09 3.78 8.64
CA LEU A 163 10.70 3.67 10.06
C LEU A 163 9.97 2.36 10.40
N ASP A 164 9.04 1.93 9.56
CA ASP A 164 8.30 0.67 9.77
C ASP A 164 9.23 -0.54 9.68
N PHE A 165 10.21 -0.48 8.79
CA PHE A 165 11.24 -1.51 8.64
C PHE A 165 12.15 -1.55 9.86
N ALA A 166 12.60 -0.40 10.37
CA ALA A 166 13.37 -0.32 11.59
C ALA A 166 12.61 -0.88 12.81
N GLY A 167 11.29 -0.67 12.87
CA GLY A 167 10.41 -1.26 13.88
C GLY A 167 10.39 -2.79 13.83
N GLN A 168 10.27 -3.36 12.63
CA GLN A 168 10.31 -4.81 12.42
C GLN A 168 11.68 -5.41 12.81
N VAL A 169 12.78 -4.77 12.42
CA VAL A 169 14.14 -5.20 12.79
C VAL A 169 14.33 -5.20 14.30
N ARG A 170 13.87 -4.15 14.99
CA ARG A 170 13.93 -4.08 16.45
C ARG A 170 13.12 -5.20 17.11
N ALA A 171 11.90 -5.45 16.64
CA ALA A 171 11.05 -6.52 17.16
C ALA A 171 11.72 -7.90 16.97
N PHE A 172 12.35 -8.12 15.82
CA PHE A 172 13.11 -9.34 15.54
C PHE A 172 14.27 -9.54 16.53
N CYS A 173 15.08 -8.50 16.76
CA CYS A 173 16.20 -8.54 17.71
C CYS A 173 15.76 -8.82 19.16
N GLN A 174 14.63 -8.23 19.59
CA GLN A 174 14.08 -8.49 20.92
C GLN A 174 13.53 -9.92 21.07
N GLY A 175 12.93 -10.46 20.00
CA GLY A 175 12.45 -11.85 19.96
C GLY A 175 13.58 -12.88 19.96
N GLY A 176 14.70 -12.59 19.30
CA GLY A 176 15.90 -13.44 19.30
C GLY A 176 16.56 -13.54 20.67
N ALA A 177 16.68 -12.42 21.38
CA ALA A 177 17.20 -12.38 22.75
C ALA A 177 16.33 -13.17 23.73
N ALA A 178 15.00 -13.10 23.59
CA ALA A 178 14.07 -13.86 24.42
C ALA A 178 14.15 -15.37 24.15
N ALA A 179 14.36 -15.79 22.90
CA ALA A 179 14.53 -17.20 22.55
C ALA A 179 15.86 -17.77 23.10
N ALA A 180 16.96 -17.01 23.01
CA ALA A 180 18.26 -17.42 23.55
C ALA A 180 18.24 -17.65 25.08
N ALA A 181 17.51 -16.81 25.83
CA ALA A 181 17.38 -16.94 27.28
C ALA A 181 16.54 -18.15 27.75
N SER A 182 15.84 -18.84 26.82
CA SER A 182 14.90 -19.93 27.12
C SER A 182 15.39 -21.32 26.72
N GLY A 183 16.58 -21.43 26.13
CA GLY A 183 17.18 -22.69 25.64
C GLY A 183 18.31 -23.25 26.51
N GLU A 184 18.53 -22.67 27.69
CA GLU A 184 19.63 -23.03 28.60
C GLU A 184 19.04 -23.66 29.86
N ASP A 185 18.53 -24.90 29.73
CA ASP A 185 18.14 -25.81 30.83
C ASP A 185 18.56 -27.25 30.48
#